data_AF-A0A3D5Q714-F1
#
_entry.id   AF-A0A3D5Q714-F1
#
_cell.length_a   1.000
_cell.length_b   1.000
_cell.length_c   1.000
_cell.angle_alpha   90.00
_cell.angle_beta   90.00
_cell.angle_gamma   90.00
#
_symmetry.space_group_name_H-M   'P 1'
#
loop_
_entity.id
_entity.type
_entity.pdbx_description
1 polymer ?
#
loop_
_entity_poly.entity_id
_entity_poly.type
_entity_poly.pdbx_seq_one_letter_code
_entity_poly.pdbx_strand_id
1 'polypeptide(L)'
;MDEAKRLADAGVKELLVISQDTSAYGVDIKYRTGFWQGRPLKTKMQALCEALGELGIWVRLHYVYPYPHVDDIIPLMAEGRILPYLDIPFQHASPKV
;
A
#
# COMPACT_ATOMS: atom_id res chain seq x y z
N MET A 1 5.69 -7.65 -6.19
CA MET A 1 4.97 -7.26 -7.43
C MET A 1 4.63 -8.45 -8.31
N ASP A 2 5.55 -9.40 -8.55
CA ASP A 2 5.26 -10.55 -9.44
C ASP A 2 4.06 -11.39 -8.98
N GLU A 3 3.91 -11.60 -7.67
CA GLU A 3 2.73 -12.26 -7.11
C GLU A 3 1.43 -11.51 -7.43
N ALA A 4 1.39 -10.20 -7.16
CA ALA A 4 0.23 -9.35 -7.43
C ALA A 4 -0.14 -9.37 -8.92
N LYS A 5 0.85 -9.28 -9.82
CA LYS A 5 0.63 -9.37 -11.26
C LYS A 5 0.08 -10.73 -11.66
N ARG A 6 0.63 -11.83 -11.15
CA ARG A 6 0.14 -13.18 -11.44
C ARG A 6 -1.32 -13.37 -11.00
N LEU A 7 -1.70 -12.82 -9.85
CA LEU A 7 -3.09 -12.84 -9.38
C LEU A 7 -4.01 -12.04 -10.31
N ALA A 8 -3.60 -10.83 -10.71
CA ALA A 8 -4.35 -10.01 -11.66
C ALA A 8 -4.53 -10.72 -13.01
N ASP A 9 -3.45 -11.31 -13.54
CA ASP A 9 -3.46 -12.07 -14.80
C ASP A 9 -4.33 -13.34 -14.69
N ALA A 10 -4.52 -13.90 -13.49
CA ALA A 10 -5.43 -15.00 -13.22
C ALA A 10 -6.91 -14.58 -13.07
N GLY A 11 -7.22 -13.28 -13.25
CA GLY A 11 -8.58 -12.75 -13.24
C GLY A 11 -9.08 -12.29 -11.86
N VAL A 12 -8.21 -12.25 -10.84
CA VAL A 12 -8.54 -11.67 -9.53
C VAL A 12 -8.93 -10.20 -9.72
N LYS A 13 -9.98 -9.76 -9.01
CA LYS A 13 -10.53 -8.40 -9.12
C LYS A 13 -10.16 -7.48 -7.96
N GLU A 14 -9.65 -8.04 -6.87
CA GLU A 14 -9.27 -7.29 -5.68
C GLU A 14 -8.04 -7.92 -5.01
N LEU A 15 -7.06 -7.09 -4.68
CA LEU A 15 -5.91 -7.41 -3.86
C LEU A 15 -6.09 -6.79 -2.48
N LEU A 16 -6.02 -7.62 -1.45
CA LEU A 16 -5.93 -7.19 -0.07
C LEU A 16 -4.46 -7.18 0.35
N VAL A 17 -3.94 -5.99 0.67
CA VAL A 17 -2.58 -5.82 1.20
C VAL A 17 -2.66 -5.89 2.71
N ILE A 18 -2.02 -6.92 3.28
CA ILE A 18 -2.09 -7.25 4.71
C ILE A 18 -0.67 -7.38 5.27
N SER A 19 -0.43 -6.77 6.43
CA SER A 19 0.75 -7.01 7.26
C SER A 19 0.42 -6.66 8.73
N GLN A 20 1.42 -6.72 9.62
CA GLN A 20 1.27 -6.23 11.00
C GLN A 20 1.12 -4.69 11.05
N ASP A 21 1.88 -4.00 10.20
CA ASP A 21 1.85 -2.54 10.02
C ASP A 21 2.18 -2.26 8.54
N THR A 22 1.14 -2.06 7.72
CA THR A 22 1.32 -1.84 6.28
C THR A 22 2.04 -0.53 6.01
N SER A 23 1.88 0.45 6.91
CA SER A 23 2.53 1.76 6.82
C SER A 23 4.04 1.67 7.04
N ALA A 24 4.54 0.65 7.74
CA ALA A 24 5.96 0.41 7.98
C ALA A 24 6.68 -0.39 6.87
N TYR A 25 6.03 -0.63 5.72
CA TYR A 25 6.61 -1.44 4.65
C TYR A 25 8.00 -0.93 4.21
N GLY A 26 8.99 -1.83 4.34
CA GLY A 26 10.38 -1.64 3.93
C GLY A 26 11.28 -0.91 4.93
N VAL A 27 10.78 -0.55 6.12
CA VAL A 27 11.58 0.05 7.20
C VAL A 27 12.75 -0.87 7.61
N ASP A 28 12.46 -2.16 7.77
CA ASP A 28 13.39 -3.22 8.18
C ASP A 28 14.57 -3.39 7.19
N ILE A 29 14.30 -3.20 5.90
CA ILE A 29 15.30 -3.26 4.83
C ILE A 29 15.81 -1.89 4.38
N LYS A 30 15.57 -0.84 5.18
CA LYS A 30 16.00 0.55 4.93
C LYS A 30 15.57 1.08 3.56
N TYR A 31 14.35 0.75 3.14
CA TYR A 31 13.75 1.16 1.88
C TYR A 31 14.57 0.79 0.64
N ARG A 32 15.28 -0.35 0.71
CA ARG A 32 16.09 -0.88 -0.40
C ARG A 32 15.31 -0.85 -1.71
N THR A 33 15.92 -0.30 -2.75
CA THR A 33 15.36 -0.30 -4.10
C THR A 33 15.45 -1.72 -4.69
N GLY A 34 14.31 -2.27 -5.07
CA GLY A 34 14.21 -3.45 -5.93
C GLY A 34 13.99 -3.05 -7.38
N PHE A 35 13.89 -4.05 -8.26
CA PHE A 35 13.53 -3.83 -9.66
C PHE A 35 12.33 -4.71 -10.01
N TRP A 36 11.38 -4.12 -10.74
CA TRP A 36 10.24 -4.85 -11.28
C TRP A 36 10.04 -4.42 -12.74
N GLN A 37 10.06 -5.38 -13.67
CA GLN A 37 10.00 -5.12 -15.12
C GLN A 37 11.02 -4.07 -15.60
N GLY A 38 12.25 -4.12 -15.08
CA GLY A 38 13.31 -3.16 -15.42
C GLY A 38 13.14 -1.76 -14.84
N ARG A 39 12.05 -1.49 -14.10
CA ARG A 39 11.82 -0.22 -13.41
C ARG A 39 12.28 -0.32 -11.95
N PRO A 40 13.03 0.68 -11.43
CA PRO A 40 13.39 0.72 -10.02
C PRO A 40 12.13 0.97 -9.17
N LEU A 41 11.95 0.18 -8.11
CA LEU A 41 10.85 0.31 -7.18
C LEU A 41 11.40 0.37 -5.76
N LYS A 42 11.17 1.49 -5.07
CA LYS A 42 11.51 1.61 -3.65
C LYS A 42 10.59 0.72 -2.84
N THR A 43 11.12 0.03 -1.84
CA THR A 43 10.33 -0.70 -0.86
C THR A 43 9.73 0.30 0.13
N LYS A 44 8.77 1.11 -0.34
CA LYS A 44 8.02 2.08 0.46
C LYS A 44 6.53 1.90 0.18
N MET A 45 5.69 2.18 1.16
CA MET A 45 4.23 2.03 1.02
C MET A 45 3.68 2.81 -0.18
N GLN A 46 4.06 4.08 -0.35
CA GLN A 46 3.61 4.90 -1.47
C GLN A 46 3.99 4.26 -2.83
N ALA A 47 5.27 3.91 -3.00
CA ALA A 47 5.76 3.30 -4.24
C ALA A 47 5.07 1.94 -4.51
N LEU A 48 4.79 1.16 -3.47
CA LEU A 48 4.00 -0.06 -3.58
C LEU A 48 2.57 0.23 -4.07
N CYS A 49 1.91 1.23 -3.50
CA CYS A 49 0.55 1.61 -3.87
C CYS A 49 0.47 2.12 -5.32
N GLU A 50 1.43 2.95 -5.74
CA GLU A 50 1.56 3.42 -7.12
C GLU A 50 1.67 2.24 -8.09
N ALA A 51 2.57 1.30 -7.80
CA ALA A 51 2.80 0.13 -8.64
C ALA A 51 1.61 -0.85 -8.65
N LEU A 52 0.93 -1.03 -7.52
CA LEU A 52 -0.27 -1.88 -7.45
C LEU A 52 -1.46 -1.25 -8.19
N GLY A 53 -1.60 0.08 -8.15
CA GLY A 53 -2.65 0.80 -8.88
C GLY A 53 -2.55 0.67 -10.40
N GLU A 54 -1.36 0.39 -10.94
CA GLU A 54 -1.17 0.11 -12.37
C GLU A 54 -1.81 -1.22 -12.83
N LEU A 55 -2.17 -2.13 -11.91
CA LEU A 55 -2.73 -3.44 -12.24
C LEU A 55 -4.19 -3.39 -12.71
N GLY A 56 -4.88 -2.25 -12.55
CA GLY A 56 -6.26 -2.07 -13.02
C GLY A 56 -7.30 -2.90 -12.25
N ILE A 57 -6.97 -3.35 -11.05
CA ILE A 57 -7.84 -4.08 -10.14
C ILE A 57 -7.91 -3.36 -8.80
N TRP A 58 -8.91 -3.67 -7.97
CA TRP A 58 -9.02 -3.02 -6.66
C TRP A 58 -7.84 -3.37 -5.77
N VAL A 59 -7.35 -2.37 -5.04
CA VAL A 59 -6.29 -2.51 -4.06
C VAL A 59 -6.82 -1.95 -2.74
N ARG A 60 -6.93 -2.81 -1.74
CA ARG A 60 -7.39 -2.45 -0.38
C ARG A 60 -6.24 -2.63 0.61
N LEU A 61 -5.98 -1.60 1.40
CA LEU A 61 -4.97 -1.63 2.46
C LEU A 61 -5.64 -1.98 3.79
N HIS A 62 -5.04 -2.90 4.52
CA HIS A 62 -5.42 -3.25 5.90
C HIS A 62 -4.30 -2.93 6.89
N TYR A 63 -4.66 -2.68 8.14
CA TYR A 63 -3.72 -2.40 9.23
C TYR A 63 -2.77 -1.22 8.92
N VAL A 64 -3.34 -0.08 8.55
CA VAL A 64 -2.61 1.15 8.25
C VAL A 64 -2.48 1.96 9.54
N TYR A 65 -1.25 2.13 10.05
CA TYR A 65 -1.01 3.00 11.21
C TYR A 65 -0.85 4.47 10.78
N PRO A 66 -1.32 5.45 11.60
CA PRO A 66 -1.45 6.86 11.22
C PRO A 66 -0.10 7.62 11.30
N TYR A 67 0.90 7.17 10.56
CA TYR A 67 2.13 7.94 10.38
C TYR A 67 1.92 9.07 9.36
N PRO A 68 2.69 10.17 9.44
CA PRO A 68 2.56 11.30 8.51
C PRO A 68 2.64 10.94 7.02
N HIS A 69 3.42 9.92 6.65
CA HIS A 69 3.57 9.49 5.26
C HIS A 69 2.37 8.71 4.70
N VAL A 70 1.34 8.42 5.52
CA VAL A 70 0.07 7.88 5.00
C VAL A 70 -0.65 8.94 4.16
N ASP A 71 -0.41 10.22 4.42
CA ASP A 71 -1.00 11.29 3.61
C ASP A 71 -0.55 11.21 2.13
N ASP A 72 0.63 10.65 1.87
CA ASP A 72 1.20 10.52 0.51
C ASP A 72 0.38 9.58 -0.39
N ILE A 73 -0.44 8.68 0.17
CA ILE A 73 -1.30 7.76 -0.61
C ILE A 73 -2.72 8.29 -0.81
N ILE A 74 -3.13 9.37 -0.13
CA ILE A 74 -4.46 9.97 -0.27
C ILE A 74 -4.72 10.46 -1.71
N PRO A 75 -3.77 11.10 -2.42
CA PRO A 75 -3.98 11.46 -3.83
C PRO A 75 -4.28 10.24 -4.72
N LEU A 76 -3.63 9.10 -4.48
CA LEU A 76 -3.88 7.86 -5.23
C LEU A 76 -5.31 7.34 -5.03
N MET A 77 -5.85 7.51 -3.82
CA MET A 77 -7.25 7.18 -3.51
C MET A 77 -8.21 8.13 -4.22
N ALA A 78 -7.93 9.44 -4.19
CA ALA A 78 -8.73 10.45 -4.86
C ALA A 78 -8.76 10.29 -6.39
N GLU A 79 -7.65 9.85 -6.97
CA GLU A 79 -7.52 9.50 -8.40
C GLU A 79 -8.14 8.13 -8.75
N GLY A 80 -8.60 7.36 -7.76
CA GLY A 80 -9.17 6.03 -7.97
C GLY A 80 -8.15 4.95 -8.36
N ARG A 81 -6.85 5.20 -8.16
CA ARG A 81 -5.78 4.22 -8.41
C ARG A 81 -5.76 3.10 -7.38
N ILE A 82 -6.13 3.42 -6.14
CA ILE A 82 -6.37 2.47 -5.06
C ILE A 82 -7.70 2.81 -4.39
N LEU A 83 -8.28 1.89 -3.62
CA LEU A 83 -9.56 2.15 -2.97
C LEU A 83 -9.43 3.26 -1.91
N PRO A 84 -10.39 4.20 -1.82
CA PRO A 84 -10.46 5.19 -0.74
C PRO A 84 -10.93 4.55 0.57
N TYR A 85 -10.15 3.58 1.06
CA TYR A 85 -10.41 2.79 2.25
C TYR A 85 -9.16 2.78 3.13
N LEU A 86 -9.30 3.31 4.34
CA LEU A 86 -8.24 3.40 5.35
C LEU A 86 -8.69 2.68 6.62
N ASP A 87 -8.10 1.51 6.85
CA ASP A 87 -8.26 0.73 8.07
C ASP A 87 -7.22 1.18 9.10
N ILE A 88 -7.57 2.22 9.87
CA ILE A 88 -6.68 2.87 10.84
C ILE A 88 -7.15 2.62 12.28
N PRO A 89 -6.40 1.82 13.06
CA PRO A 89 -6.74 1.57 14.45
C PRO A 89 -6.17 2.67 15.35
N PHE A 90 -6.97 3.72 15.61
CA PHE A 90 -6.57 4.86 16.46
C PHE A 90 -6.31 4.52 17.94
N GLN A 91 -6.70 3.34 18.40
CA GLN A 91 -6.66 2.88 19.80
C GLN A 91 -7.55 3.70 20.76
N HIS A 92 -7.38 5.01 20.84
CA HIS A 92 -8.20 5.92 21.67
C HIS A 92 -8.21 7.35 21.10
N ALA A 93 -9.27 8.11 21.36
CA ALA A 93 -9.40 9.53 20.98
C ALA A 93 -9.05 10.53 22.11
N SER A 94 -8.53 10.04 23.24
CA SER A 94 -8.23 10.87 24.42
C SER A 94 -6.75 11.22 24.37
N PRO A 95 -6.37 12.51 24.41
CA PRO A 95 -4.96 12.88 24.48
C PRO A 95 -4.23 12.39 25.74
N LYS A 96 -4.97 11.91 26.74
CA LYS A 96 -4.45 11.46 28.04
C LYS A 96 -4.33 9.93 28.15
N VAL A 97 -4.77 9.20 27.12
CA VAL A 97 -4.58 7.75 26.99
C VAL A 97 -3.44 7.52 26.02
#